data_AF-A0A6I5P9X9-F1
#
_entry.id   AF-A0A6I5P9X9-F1
#
_cell.length_a   1.000
_cell.length_b   1.000
_cell.length_c   1.000
_cell.angle_alpha   90.00
_cell.angle_beta   90.00
_cell.angle_gamma   90.00
#
_symmetry.space_group_name_H-M   'P 1'
#
loop_
_entity.id
_entity.type
_entity.pdbx_description
1 polymer ?
#
loop_
_entity_poly.entity_id
_entity_poly.type
_entity_poly.pdbx_seq_one_letter_code
_entity_poly.pdbx_strand_id
1 'polypeptide(L)'
;MNRRWVIQTYIDEAGNCPFDDWFNGLDTQTKARIETRLDRVSLGNFGDRKSVGEGVYELRFFFGPGYRIYYGMADQRLVLLLVGGSKKRQNKDVQVAQQLWAAYQREQGGQ
;
A
#
# COMPACT_ATOMS: atom_id res chain seq x y z
N MET A 1 -14.11 -21.64 1.71
CA MET A 1 -14.28 -20.46 0.85
C MET A 1 -12.95 -19.69 0.81
N ASN A 2 -12.18 -19.78 -0.27
CA ASN A 2 -10.95 -18.99 -0.43
C ASN A 2 -11.34 -17.55 -0.78
N ARG A 3 -11.36 -16.64 0.20
CA ARG A 3 -11.54 -15.20 -0.07
C ARG A 3 -10.23 -14.65 -0.64
N ARG A 4 -10.22 -14.32 -1.93
CA ARG A 4 -9.14 -13.55 -2.55
C ARG A 4 -9.34 -12.05 -2.28
N TRP A 5 -8.26 -11.38 -1.91
CA TRP A 5 -8.18 -9.93 -1.88
C TRP A 5 -7.81 -9.42 -3.27
N VAL A 6 -8.45 -8.34 -3.69
CA VAL A 6 -8.08 -7.61 -4.91
C VAL A 6 -7.04 -6.57 -4.49
N ILE A 7 -5.92 -6.52 -5.22
CA ILE A 7 -4.89 -5.51 -5.01
C ILE A 7 -5.05 -4.46 -6.12
N GLN A 8 -5.18 -3.20 -5.75
CA GLN A 8 -5.17 -2.07 -6.68
C GLN A 8 -4.25 -0.98 -6.15
N THR A 9 -3.77 -0.12 -7.05
CA THR A 9 -3.07 1.10 -6.70
C THR A 9 -4.05 2.27 -6.71
N TYR A 10 -3.88 3.20 -5.77
CA TYR A 10 -4.65 4.44 -5.77
C TYR A 10 -4.13 5.38 -6.86
N ILE A 11 -5.06 5.92 -7.64
CA ILE A 11 -4.82 6.96 -8.64
C ILE A 11 -5.56 8.21 -8.15
N ASP A 12 -4.84 9.31 -7.97
CA ASP A 12 -5.45 10.57 -7.53
C ASP A 12 -6.27 11.24 -8.65
N GLU A 13 -7.01 12.29 -8.31
CA GLU A 13 -7.84 13.05 -9.27
C GLU A 13 -7.04 13.64 -10.45
N ALA A 14 -5.73 13.82 -10.29
CA ALA A 14 -4.83 14.32 -11.33
C ALA A 14 -4.21 13.19 -12.18
N GLY A 15 -4.53 11.93 -11.90
CA GLY A 15 -4.03 10.76 -12.61
C GLY A 15 -2.66 10.26 -12.11
N ASN A 16 -2.14 10.76 -11.00
CA ASN A 16 -0.88 10.28 -10.45
C ASN A 16 -1.09 8.99 -9.65
N CYS A 17 -0.09 8.11 -9.67
CA CYS A 17 -0.08 6.87 -8.92
C CYS A 17 1.15 6.82 -8.00
N PRO A 18 1.05 7.32 -6.75
CA PRO A 18 2.22 7.47 -5.88
C PRO A 18 2.90 6.15 -5.53
N PHE A 19 2.16 5.04 -5.51
CA PHE A 19 2.75 3.71 -5.35
C PHE A 19 3.59 3.33 -6.58
N ASP A 20 3.07 3.48 -7.79
CA ASP A 20 3.79 3.10 -9.01
C ASP A 20 5.01 3.99 -9.24
N ASP A 21 4.91 5.29 -8.96
CA ASP A 21 6.05 6.22 -9.04
C ASP A 21 7.21 5.76 -8.14
N TRP A 22 6.89 5.37 -6.91
CA TRP A 22 7.87 4.82 -5.99
C TRP A 22 8.39 3.45 -6.45
N PHE A 23 7.49 2.55 -6.84
CA PHE A 23 7.80 1.17 -7.19
C PHE A 23 8.70 1.12 -8.43
N ASN A 24 8.42 1.95 -9.43
CA ASN A 24 9.16 2.01 -10.68
C ASN A 24 10.62 2.42 -10.49
N GLY A 25 10.92 3.22 -9.47
CA GLY A 25 12.27 3.61 -9.09
C GLY A 25 13.10 2.54 -8.38
N LEU A 26 12.55 1.36 -8.09
CA LEU A 26 13.25 0.26 -7.41
C LEU A 26 14.02 -0.63 -8.40
N ASP A 27 15.07 -1.28 -7.90
CA ASP A 27 15.77 -2.32 -8.63
C ASP A 27 14.91 -3.59 -8.80
N THR A 28 15.24 -4.39 -9.82
CA THR A 28 14.48 -5.60 -10.18
C THR A 28 14.36 -6.61 -9.05
N GLN A 29 15.41 -6.78 -8.23
CA GLN A 29 15.38 -7.74 -7.13
C GLN A 29 14.42 -7.29 -6.03
N THR A 30 14.42 -6.00 -5.72
CA THR A 30 13.47 -5.41 -4.76
C THR A 30 12.03 -5.52 -5.27
N LYS A 31 11.78 -5.21 -6.55
CA LYS A 31 10.44 -5.34 -7.18
C LYS A 31 9.88 -6.75 -7.04
N ALA A 32 10.65 -7.77 -7.43
CA ALA A 32 10.22 -9.17 -7.36
C ALA A 32 9.83 -9.61 -5.93
N ARG A 33 10.54 -9.13 -4.90
CA ARG A 33 10.25 -9.45 -3.50
C ARG A 33 8.96 -8.79 -3.01
N ILE A 34 8.67 -7.58 -3.48
CA ILE A 34 7.43 -6.86 -3.18
C ILE A 34 6.25 -7.55 -3.88
N GLU A 35 6.36 -7.85 -5.18
CA GLU A 35 5.34 -8.56 -5.95
C GLU A 35 4.99 -9.91 -5.31
N THR A 36 6.01 -10.70 -4.95
CA THR A 36 5.81 -11.97 -4.23
C THR A 36 5.01 -11.79 -2.93
N ARG A 37 5.20 -10.68 -2.21
CA ARG A 37 4.41 -10.39 -1.01
C ARG A 37 2.98 -9.96 -1.37
N LEU A 38 2.79 -9.14 -2.40
CA LEU A 38 1.46 -8.72 -2.86
C LEU A 38 0.64 -9.91 -3.38
N ASP A 39 1.26 -10.87 -4.06
CA ASP A 39 0.62 -12.13 -4.46
C ASP A 39 0.11 -12.90 -3.25
N ARG A 40 0.90 -12.98 -2.17
CA ARG A 40 0.47 -13.61 -0.91
C ARG A 40 -0.65 -12.83 -0.24
N VAL A 41 -0.60 -11.49 -0.26
CA VAL A 41 -1.68 -10.64 0.24
C VAL A 41 -2.98 -10.91 -0.53
N SER A 42 -2.92 -11.09 -1.86
CA SER A 42 -4.10 -11.45 -2.67
C SER A 42 -4.76 -12.76 -2.23
N LEU A 43 -3.99 -13.65 -1.60
CA LEU A 43 -4.45 -14.92 -1.03
C LEU A 43 -4.83 -14.82 0.46
N GLY A 44 -4.82 -13.62 1.04
CA GLY A 44 -5.11 -13.37 2.46
C GLY A 44 -3.89 -13.47 3.39
N ASN A 45 -2.70 -13.71 2.85
CA ASN A 45 -1.46 -13.86 3.62
C ASN A 45 -0.66 -12.55 3.63
N PHE A 46 -1.04 -11.62 4.51
CA PHE A 46 -0.37 -10.31 4.62
C PHE A 46 1.06 -10.40 5.19
N GLY A 47 1.34 -11.45 5.97
CA GLY A 47 2.60 -11.56 6.72
C GLY A 47 2.73 -10.46 7.76
N ASP A 48 3.94 -9.91 7.90
CA ASP A 48 4.18 -8.80 8.82
C ASP A 48 3.50 -7.51 8.33
N ARG A 49 2.45 -7.11 9.06
CA ARG A 49 1.70 -5.87 8.87
C ARG A 49 1.41 -5.17 10.19
N LYS A 50 1.21 -3.85 10.15
CA LYS A 50 0.86 -3.04 11.33
C LYS A 50 -0.13 -1.94 10.95
N SER A 51 -1.11 -1.64 11.82
CA SER A 51 -1.90 -0.41 11.68
C SER A 51 -1.05 0.81 12.02
N VAL A 52 -1.17 1.86 11.21
CA VAL A 52 -0.49 3.16 11.42
C VAL A 52 -1.49 4.29 11.70
N GLY A 53 -2.75 3.96 12.00
CA GLY A 53 -3.81 4.92 12.29
C GLY A 53 -4.62 5.33 11.06
N GLU A 54 -5.77 5.97 11.30
CA GLU A 54 -6.68 6.48 10.25
C GLU A 54 -7.10 5.43 9.20
N GLY A 55 -7.23 4.16 9.58
CA GLY A 55 -7.59 3.08 8.64
C GLY A 55 -6.46 2.63 7.71
N VAL A 56 -5.24 3.17 7.86
CA VAL A 56 -4.07 2.80 7.07
C VAL A 56 -3.24 1.73 7.77
N TYR A 57 -2.70 0.81 6.97
CA TYR A 57 -1.80 -0.26 7.39
C TYR A 57 -0.49 -0.19 6.61
N GLU A 58 0.58 -0.71 7.21
CA GLU A 58 1.86 -0.91 6.54
C GLU A 58 2.21 -2.39 6.44
N LEU A 59 2.77 -2.80 5.29
CA LEU A 59 3.54 -4.04 5.15
C LEU A 59 5.01 -3.74 5.43
N ARG A 60 5.65 -4.55 6.27
CA ARG A 60 7.05 -4.34 6.66
C ARG A 60 7.98 -5.36 6.03
N PHE A 61 8.99 -4.84 5.33
CA PHE A 61 10.08 -5.62 4.77
C PHE A 61 11.37 -5.29 5.52
N PHE A 62 12.11 -6.31 5.94
CA PHE A 62 13.31 -6.17 6.80
C PHE A 62 14.63 -6.35 6.03
N PHE A 63 14.63 -6.03 4.75
CA PHE A 63 15.82 -6.09 3.90
C PHE A 63 16.14 -4.71 3.31
N GLY A 64 17.37 -4.55 2.83
CA GLY A 64 17.84 -3.27 2.28
C GLY A 64 17.63 -2.13 3.29
N PRO A 65 17.06 -0.98 2.89
CA PRO A 65 16.76 0.14 3.79
C PRO A 65 15.56 -0.11 4.71
N GLY A 66 14.93 -1.29 4.63
CA GLY A 66 13.70 -1.63 5.33
C GLY A 66 12.47 -1.03 4.65
N TYR A 67 12.05 -1.61 3.53
CA TYR A 67 10.93 -1.09 2.74
C TYR A 67 9.58 -1.19 3.47
N ARG A 68 8.68 -0.25 3.15
CA ARG A 68 7.30 -0.19 3.65
C ARG A 68 6.35 0.03 2.49
N ILE A 69 5.21 -0.64 2.53
CA ILE A 69 4.08 -0.38 1.62
C ILE A 69 2.90 -0.01 2.48
N TYR A 70 2.32 1.16 2.24
CA TYR A 70 1.17 1.65 2.97
C TYR A 70 -0.08 1.43 2.14
N TYR A 71 -1.12 0.94 2.78
CA TYR A 71 -2.35 0.58 2.10
C TYR A 71 -3.58 0.84 2.98
N GLY A 72 -4.68 1.19 2.34
CA GLY A 72 -6.01 1.18 2.92
C GLY A 72 -6.73 -0.12 2.58
N MET A 73 -7.78 -0.45 3.33
CA MET A 73 -8.69 -1.52 2.99
C MET A 73 -10.07 -0.93 2.76
N ALA A 74 -10.59 -1.12 1.55
CA ALA A 74 -11.94 -0.72 1.18
C ALA A 74 -12.80 -1.95 0.96
N ASP A 75 -14.11 -1.78 1.16
CA ASP A 75 -15.08 -2.86 1.09
C ASP A 75 -14.65 -4.08 1.93
N GLN A 76 -15.14 -5.26 1.56
CA GLN A 76 -14.77 -6.50 2.25
C GLN A 76 -13.46 -7.12 1.75
N ARG A 77 -12.90 -6.67 0.60
CA ARG A 77 -11.83 -7.40 -0.11
C ARG A 77 -10.85 -6.54 -0.92
N LEU A 78 -10.92 -5.21 -0.90
CA LEU A 78 -9.98 -4.37 -1.64
C LEU A 78 -8.80 -4.00 -0.73
N VAL A 79 -7.59 -4.26 -1.20
CA VAL A 79 -6.35 -3.66 -0.68
C VAL A 79 -5.93 -2.58 -1.66
N LEU A 80 -6.02 -1.33 -1.22
CA LEU A 80 -5.64 -0.17 -2.02
C LEU A 80 -4.25 0.29 -1.62
N LEU A 81 -3.26 0.08 -2.48
CA LEU A 81 -1.88 0.51 -2.29
C LEU A 81 -1.79 2.03 -2.50
N LEU A 82 -1.31 2.74 -1.49
CA LEU A 82 -1.33 4.21 -1.47
C LEU A 82 0.04 4.76 -1.85
N VAL A 83 1.08 4.33 -1.14
CA VAL A 83 2.45 4.77 -1.36
C VAL A 83 3.41 3.73 -0.78
N GLY A 84 4.63 3.69 -1.29
CA GLY A 84 5.71 2.93 -0.68
C GLY A 84 6.88 3.80 -0.28
N GLY A 85 7.76 3.22 0.52
CA GLY A 85 8.90 3.95 1.05
C GLY A 85 9.86 3.07 1.81
N SER A 86 10.57 3.69 2.73
CA SER A 86 11.56 3.01 3.57
C SER A 86 11.42 3.43 5.02
N LYS A 87 11.98 2.64 5.92
CA LYS A 87 11.99 2.92 7.36
C LYS A 87 12.48 4.34 7.68
N LYS A 88 13.47 4.86 6.94
CA LYS A 88 14.02 6.21 7.16
C LYS A 88 13.00 7.33 6.92
N ARG A 89 12.02 7.12 6.04
CA ARG A 89 10.99 8.11 5.70
C ARG A 89 9.62 7.80 6.32
N GLN A 90 9.55 6.79 7.19
CA GLN A 90 8.29 6.24 7.68
C GLN A 90 7.31 7.30 8.19
N ASN A 91 7.76 8.25 9.02
CA ASN A 91 6.87 9.29 9.54
C ASN A 91 6.21 10.13 8.43
N LYS A 92 6.98 10.50 7.41
CA LYS A 92 6.48 11.27 6.26
C LYS A 92 5.57 10.41 5.38
N ASP A 93 5.98 9.17 5.10
CA ASP A 93 5.22 8.27 4.23
C ASP A 93 3.88 7.87 4.87
N VAL A 94 3.82 7.72 6.21
CA VAL A 94 2.57 7.49 6.95
C VAL A 94 1.61 8.67 6.80
N GLN A 95 2.10 9.90 6.97
CA GLN A 95 1.26 11.10 6.80
C GLN A 95 0.70 11.20 5.39
N VAL A 96 1.53 10.96 4.37
CA VAL A 96 1.10 10.93 2.97
C VAL A 96 0.06 9.84 2.75
N ALA A 97 0.30 8.63 3.25
CA ALA A 97 -0.65 7.53 3.11
C ALA A 97 -2.01 7.84 3.74
N GLN A 98 -2.04 8.45 4.93
CA GLN A 98 -3.29 8.84 5.58
C GLN A 98 -4.05 9.91 4.78
N GLN A 99 -3.34 10.86 4.16
CA GLN A 99 -3.95 11.86 3.28
C GLN A 99 -4.55 11.24 2.02
N LEU A 100 -3.81 10.35 1.35
CA LEU A 100 -4.28 9.63 0.16
C LEU A 100 -5.50 8.75 0.50
N TRP A 101 -5.48 8.10 1.66
CA TRP A 101 -6.60 7.30 2.12
C TRP A 101 -7.85 8.15 2.39
N ALA A 102 -7.68 9.29 3.05
CA ALA A 102 -8.78 10.22 3.28
C ALA A 102 -9.33 10.84 1.98
N ALA A 103 -8.48 11.03 0.96
CA ALA A 103 -8.93 11.46 -0.37
C ALA A 103 -9.81 10.40 -1.02
N TYR A 104 -9.32 9.15 -1.11
CA TYR A 104 -10.10 8.02 -1.61
C TYR A 104 -11.44 7.87 -0.89
N GLN A 105 -11.47 7.96 0.45
CA GLN A 105 -12.73 7.84 1.21
C GLN A 105 -13.74 8.95 0.87
N ARG A 106 -13.28 10.19 0.60
CA ARG A 106 -14.15 11.29 0.18
C ARG A 106 -14.71 11.07 -1.23
N GLU A 107 -13.89 10.55 -2.14
CA GLU A 107 -14.31 10.21 -3.51
C GLU A 107 -15.41 9.13 -3.50
N GLN A 108 -15.25 8.08 -2.70
CA GLN A 108 -16.25 6.99 -2.59
C GLN A 108 -17.52 7.40 -1.84
N GLY A 109 -17.41 8.31 -0.86
CA GLY A 109 -18.56 8.76 -0.06
C GLY A 109 -19.40 9.87 -0.71
N GLY A 110 -18.94 10.42 -1.83
CA GLY A 110 -19.67 11.41 -2.63
C GLY A 110 -20.56 10.81 -3.72
N GLN A 111 -20.74 9.48 -3.73
CA GLN A 111 -21.45 8.72 -4.75
C GLN A 111 -22.73 8.07 -4.24
#